data_AF-A0A7S1GIZ9-F1
#
_entry.id   AF-A0A7S1GIZ9-F1
#
_cell.length_a   1.000
_cell.length_b   1.000
_cell.length_c   1.000
_cell.angle_alpha   90.00
_cell.angle_beta   90.00
_cell.angle_gamma   90.00
#
_symmetry.space_group_name_H-M   'P 1'
#
loop_
_entity.id
_entity.type
_entity.pdbx_description
1 polymer ?
#
loop_
_entity_poly.entity_id
_entity_poly.type
_entity_poly.pdbx_seq_one_letter_code
_entity_poly.pdbx_strand_id
1 'polypeptide(L)'
;KVFKLESSLLTTNMHAFDHTGNIRKFETASSIVEAFFPNRLSLYHDRKSVLESEMRYASATMTNKARFIEAVSNGQVDLVRQRRTKEETVAALESLGFDSSGQLLEIRRDNALRDRMKTEKDTKNDDDKNFDYLMNMPLASLTTEKLQELNQDAEKKRISLESLQNKTAEDLWRDDLDSLERAL
;
A
#
# COMPACT_ATOMS: atom_id res chain seq x y z
N LYS A 1 -37.00 40.59 24.53
CA LYS A 1 -37.37 39.28 25.13
C LYS A 1 -38.74 38.72 24.70
N VAL A 2 -39.52 39.39 23.84
CA VAL A 2 -40.86 38.92 23.40
C VAL A 2 -40.78 37.72 22.43
N PHE A 3 -39.79 37.70 21.53
CA PHE A 3 -39.69 36.68 20.48
C PHE A 3 -38.76 35.48 20.83
N LYS A 4 -38.09 35.48 21.99
CA LYS A 4 -37.16 34.42 22.46
C LYS A 4 -36.20 33.87 21.39
N LEU A 5 -35.63 34.74 20.56
CA LEU A 5 -34.74 34.36 19.45
C LEU A 5 -33.25 34.22 19.85
N GLU A 6 -32.92 34.44 21.12
CA GLU A 6 -31.55 34.40 21.61
C GLU A 6 -31.43 33.45 22.80
N SER A 7 -30.43 32.58 22.75
CA SER A 7 -30.02 31.70 23.84
C SER A 7 -28.50 31.68 23.96
N SER A 8 -27.98 31.66 25.18
CA SER A 8 -26.55 31.52 25.44
C SER A 8 -26.14 30.06 25.44
N LEU A 9 -25.14 29.69 24.63
CA LEU A 9 -24.49 28.39 24.69
C LEU A 9 -23.20 28.50 25.51
N LEU A 10 -23.06 27.69 26.56
CA LEU A 10 -21.86 27.61 27.38
C LEU A 10 -20.89 26.57 26.80
N THR A 11 -19.64 26.96 26.55
CA THR A 11 -18.59 26.10 25.98
C THR A 11 -17.54 25.64 27.01
N THR A 12 -17.84 25.76 28.30
CA THR A 12 -16.88 25.53 29.41
C THR A 12 -16.51 24.07 29.64
N ASN A 13 -17.29 23.11 29.14
CA ASN A 13 -17.13 21.68 29.39
C ASN A 13 -16.70 20.91 28.13
N MET A 14 -15.48 21.13 27.65
CA MET A 14 -14.90 20.38 26.53
C MET A 14 -13.97 19.27 27.04
N HIS A 15 -14.50 18.08 27.29
CA HIS A 15 -13.72 16.90 27.64
C HIS A 15 -13.65 15.94 26.45
N ALA A 16 -12.45 15.46 26.11
CA ALA A 16 -12.26 14.47 25.06
C ALA A 16 -11.12 13.51 25.41
N PHE A 17 -11.10 12.35 24.78
CA PHE A 17 -9.98 11.42 24.86
C PHE A 17 -8.80 11.95 24.04
N ASP A 18 -7.61 11.88 24.61
CA ASP A 18 -6.37 12.14 23.87
C ASP A 18 -5.93 10.92 23.04
N HIS A 19 -4.82 11.07 22.31
CA HIS A 19 -4.26 10.00 21.48
C HIS A 19 -3.75 8.78 22.28
N THR A 20 -3.65 8.89 23.61
CA THR A 20 -3.30 7.79 24.52
C THR A 20 -4.53 7.13 25.15
N GLY A 21 -5.74 7.65 24.90
CA GLY A 21 -6.99 7.15 25.46
C GLY A 21 -7.33 7.72 26.84
N ASN A 22 -6.64 8.77 27.30
CA ASN A 22 -6.92 9.43 28.57
C ASN A 22 -7.90 10.59 28.40
N ILE A 23 -8.79 10.80 29.38
CA ILE A 23 -9.73 11.93 29.37
C ILE A 23 -8.97 13.20 29.73
N ARG A 24 -9.00 14.19 28.82
CA ARG A 24 -8.43 15.52 29.01
C ARG A 24 -9.51 16.59 28.89
N LYS A 25 -9.45 17.61 29.76
CA LYS A 25 -10.24 18.84 29.60
C LYS A 25 -9.48 19.82 28.70
N PHE A 26 -10.18 20.39 27.74
CA PHE A 26 -9.71 21.41 26.83
C PHE A 26 -10.38 22.74 27.17
N GLU A 27 -9.60 23.82 27.24
CA GLU A 27 -10.14 25.14 27.60
C GLU A 27 -10.67 25.89 26.37
N THR A 28 -10.11 25.62 25.20
CA THR A 28 -10.51 26.26 23.92
C THR A 28 -10.59 25.23 22.81
N ALA A 29 -11.41 25.49 21.79
CA ALA A 29 -11.45 24.67 20.58
C ALA A 29 -10.06 24.60 19.89
N SER A 30 -9.28 25.69 19.91
CA SER A 30 -7.92 25.71 19.39
C SER A 30 -7.00 24.69 20.05
N SER A 31 -7.12 24.49 21.37
CA SER A 31 -6.29 23.49 22.08
C SER A 31 -6.58 22.04 21.65
N ILE A 32 -7.79 21.77 21.16
CA ILE A 32 -8.15 20.47 20.58
C ILE A 32 -7.44 20.30 19.23
N VAL A 33 -7.46 21.35 18.39
CA VAL A 33 -6.81 21.34 17.06
C VAL A 33 -5.29 21.21 17.19
N GLU A 34 -4.68 21.91 18.14
CA GLU A 34 -3.24 21.80 18.43
C GLU A 34 -2.83 20.41 18.90
N ALA A 35 -3.68 19.72 19.67
CA ALA A 35 -3.45 18.33 20.05
C ALA A 35 -3.65 17.36 18.87
N PHE A 36 -4.57 17.67 17.96
CA PHE A 36 -4.89 16.84 16.80
C PHE A 36 -3.79 16.88 15.72
N PHE A 37 -3.25 18.06 15.42
CA PHE A 37 -2.40 18.28 14.26
C PHE A 37 -1.14 17.39 14.21
N PRO A 38 -0.33 17.26 15.27
CA PRO A 38 0.88 16.42 15.25
C PRO A 38 0.55 14.93 15.07
N ASN A 39 -0.54 14.46 15.70
CA ASN A 39 -1.00 13.09 15.57
C ASN A 39 -1.44 12.80 14.14
N ARG A 40 -2.21 13.71 13.54
CA ARG A 40 -2.66 13.57 12.15
C ARG A 40 -1.50 13.59 11.18
N LEU A 41 -0.54 14.50 11.34
CA LEU A 41 0.64 14.58 10.48
C LEU A 41 1.49 13.29 10.57
N SER A 42 1.69 12.76 11.77
CA SER A 42 2.37 11.48 11.98
C SER A 42 1.70 10.32 11.22
N LEU A 43 0.37 10.29 11.15
CA LEU A 43 -0.38 9.30 10.37
C LEU A 43 -0.23 9.50 8.85
N TYR A 44 -0.06 10.74 8.38
CA TYR A 44 0.23 11.00 6.97
C TYR A 44 1.63 10.50 6.57
N HIS A 45 2.62 10.58 7.47
CA HIS A 45 3.91 9.95 7.24
C HIS A 45 3.79 8.42 7.08
N ASP A 46 3.01 7.75 7.93
CA ASP A 46 2.76 6.31 7.76
C ASP A 46 2.05 6.02 6.45
N ARG A 47 0.99 6.79 6.15
CA ARG A 47 0.23 6.62 4.92
C ARG A 47 1.15 6.73 3.72
N LYS A 48 2.03 7.72 3.67
CA LYS A 48 3.01 7.86 2.58
C LYS A 48 3.89 6.61 2.49
N SER A 49 4.45 6.15 3.62
CA SER A 49 5.31 4.96 3.65
C SER A 49 4.59 3.69 3.16
N VAL A 50 3.33 3.48 3.56
CA VAL A 50 2.50 2.35 3.11
C VAL A 50 2.16 2.47 1.61
N LEU A 51 1.81 3.66 1.13
CA LEU A 51 1.54 3.88 -0.28
C LEU A 51 2.78 3.57 -1.13
N GLU A 52 3.96 4.01 -0.70
CA GLU A 52 5.21 3.69 -1.39
C GLU A 52 5.47 2.18 -1.41
N SER A 53 5.31 1.47 -0.27
CA SER A 53 5.57 0.03 -0.20
C SER A 53 4.59 -0.79 -1.05
N GLU A 54 3.29 -0.41 -1.07
CA GLU A 54 2.29 -1.02 -1.96
C GLU A 54 2.62 -0.78 -3.44
N MET A 55 3.09 0.42 -3.80
CA MET A 55 3.49 0.72 -5.17
C MET A 55 4.73 -0.08 -5.58
N ARG A 56 5.74 -0.20 -4.71
CA ARG A 56 6.93 -1.06 -4.94
C ARG A 56 6.53 -2.52 -5.11
N TYR A 57 5.70 -3.04 -4.21
CA TYR A 57 5.17 -4.41 -4.28
C TYR A 57 4.46 -4.66 -5.61
N ALA A 58 3.56 -3.76 -5.99
CA ALA A 58 2.76 -3.93 -7.18
C ALA A 58 3.61 -3.80 -8.46
N SER A 59 4.61 -2.92 -8.47
CA SER A 59 5.58 -2.81 -9.55
C SER A 59 6.40 -4.09 -9.69
N ALA A 60 6.99 -4.61 -8.61
CA ALA A 60 7.76 -5.86 -8.62
C ALA A 60 6.92 -7.04 -9.10
N THR A 61 5.68 -7.14 -8.62
CA THR A 61 4.73 -8.17 -9.07
C THR A 61 4.43 -8.07 -10.56
N MET A 62 4.20 -6.86 -11.09
CA MET A 62 3.95 -6.64 -12.52
C MET A 62 5.17 -6.97 -13.37
N THR A 63 6.37 -6.56 -12.94
CA THR A 63 7.64 -6.90 -13.59
C THR A 63 7.85 -8.41 -13.65
N ASN A 64 7.60 -9.13 -12.56
CA ASN A 64 7.73 -10.60 -12.56
C ASN A 64 6.72 -11.28 -13.47
N LYS A 65 5.48 -10.78 -13.52
CA LYS A 65 4.47 -11.29 -14.46
C LYS A 65 4.90 -11.06 -15.91
N ALA A 66 5.43 -9.87 -16.23
CA ALA A 66 5.94 -9.55 -17.56
C ALA A 66 7.13 -10.47 -17.93
N ARG A 67 8.12 -10.60 -17.05
CA ARG A 67 9.26 -11.52 -17.22
C ARG A 67 8.82 -12.97 -17.40
N PHE A 68 7.76 -13.39 -16.71
CA PHE A 68 7.24 -14.75 -16.81
C PHE A 68 6.58 -15.00 -18.17
N ILE A 69 5.74 -14.06 -18.65
CA ILE A 69 5.14 -14.15 -19.98
C ILE A 69 6.24 -14.20 -21.06
N GLU A 70 7.27 -13.36 -20.93
CA GLU A 70 8.42 -13.34 -21.85
C GLU A 70 9.19 -14.66 -21.82
N ALA A 71 9.49 -15.19 -20.63
CA ALA A 71 10.18 -16.47 -20.46
C ALA A 71 9.38 -17.65 -21.03
N VAL A 72 8.05 -17.65 -20.88
CA VAL A 72 7.16 -18.67 -21.48
C VAL A 72 7.12 -18.52 -23.01
N SER A 73 7.02 -17.29 -23.52
CA SER A 73 7.01 -17.01 -24.96
C SER A 73 8.31 -17.41 -25.65
N ASN A 74 9.45 -17.21 -24.98
CA ASN A 74 10.78 -17.61 -25.44
C ASN A 74 11.08 -19.11 -25.23
N GLY A 75 10.16 -19.87 -24.63
CA GLY A 75 10.32 -21.29 -24.35
C GLY A 75 11.29 -21.64 -23.23
N GLN A 76 11.69 -20.66 -22.40
CA GLN A 76 12.54 -20.87 -21.22
C GLN A 76 11.74 -21.53 -20.08
N VAL A 77 10.46 -21.20 -19.97
CA VAL A 77 9.51 -21.84 -19.05
C VAL A 77 8.44 -22.55 -19.86
N ASP A 78 8.44 -23.87 -19.80
CA ASP A 78 7.45 -24.70 -20.49
C ASP A 78 6.38 -25.18 -19.51
N LEU A 79 5.14 -24.75 -19.73
CA LEU A 79 3.97 -25.09 -18.92
C LEU A 79 3.06 -26.13 -19.61
N VAL A 80 3.25 -26.38 -20.91
CA VAL A 80 2.26 -27.09 -21.73
C VAL A 80 2.86 -28.28 -22.50
N ARG A 81 4.08 -28.16 -23.04
CA ARG A 81 4.64 -29.20 -23.92
C ARG A 81 5.27 -30.34 -23.11
N GLN A 82 5.92 -30.03 -21.99
CA GLN A 82 6.44 -31.01 -21.04
C GLN A 82 5.57 -31.07 -19.79
N ARG A 83 5.13 -32.28 -19.40
CA ARG A 83 4.48 -32.51 -18.10
C ARG A 83 5.51 -32.38 -16.99
N ARG A 84 5.74 -31.15 -16.54
CA ARG A 84 6.59 -30.85 -15.38
C ARG A 84 5.77 -30.90 -14.10
N THR A 85 6.40 -31.30 -13.00
CA THR A 85 5.77 -31.19 -11.68
C THR A 85 5.74 -29.71 -11.23
N LYS A 86 4.90 -29.39 -10.24
CA LYS A 86 4.90 -28.07 -9.60
C LYS A 86 6.29 -27.74 -9.04
N GLU A 87 6.97 -28.73 -8.47
CA GLU A 87 8.31 -28.57 -7.88
C GLU A 87 9.38 -28.24 -8.93
N GLU A 88 9.36 -28.92 -10.09
CA GLU A 88 10.31 -28.65 -11.19
C GLU A 88 10.12 -27.26 -11.79
N THR A 89 8.87 -26.81 -11.91
CA THR A 89 8.55 -25.46 -12.39
C THR A 89 8.94 -24.40 -11.38
N VAL A 90 8.71 -24.62 -10.08
CA VAL A 90 9.22 -23.76 -9.00
C VAL A 90 10.75 -23.67 -9.05
N ALA A 91 11.48 -24.78 -9.16
CA ALA A 91 12.94 -24.78 -9.23
C ALA A 91 13.47 -24.01 -10.46
N ALA A 92 12.80 -24.12 -11.61
CA ALA A 92 13.12 -23.33 -12.79
C ALA A 92 12.93 -21.82 -12.54
N LEU A 93 11.83 -21.41 -11.90
CA LEU A 93 11.57 -20.02 -11.55
C LEU A 93 12.59 -19.47 -10.54
N GLU A 94 12.99 -20.26 -9.55
CA GLU A 94 14.07 -19.90 -8.63
C GLU A 94 15.40 -19.70 -9.37
N SER A 95 15.76 -20.60 -10.28
CA SER A 95 17.00 -20.48 -11.06
C SER A 95 17.02 -19.27 -12.01
N LEU A 96 15.85 -18.83 -12.48
CA LEU A 96 15.68 -17.65 -13.33
C LEU A 96 15.59 -16.35 -12.50
N GLY A 97 15.63 -16.43 -11.17
CA GLY A 97 15.60 -15.28 -10.27
C GLY A 97 14.26 -14.54 -10.29
N PHE A 98 13.15 -15.28 -10.30
CA PHE A 98 11.83 -14.72 -10.02
C PHE A 98 11.66 -14.52 -8.51
N ASP A 99 11.01 -13.42 -8.11
CA ASP A 99 10.73 -13.22 -6.69
C ASP A 99 9.61 -14.14 -6.23
N SER A 100 9.79 -14.72 -5.05
CA SER A 100 8.73 -15.53 -4.44
C SER A 100 7.61 -14.65 -3.87
N SER A 101 6.45 -15.24 -3.61
CA SER A 101 5.36 -14.53 -2.93
C SER A 101 5.79 -13.97 -1.57
N GLY A 102 6.64 -14.69 -0.83
CA GLY A 102 7.21 -14.23 0.45
C GLY A 102 8.08 -12.98 0.28
N GLN A 103 9.00 -12.99 -0.68
CA GLN A 103 9.87 -11.84 -0.99
C GLN A 103 9.06 -10.61 -1.41
N LEU A 104 8.03 -10.80 -2.25
CA LEU A 104 7.13 -9.70 -2.62
C LEU A 104 6.38 -9.18 -1.37
N LEU A 105 5.86 -10.06 -0.51
CA LEU A 105 5.17 -9.64 0.70
C LEU A 105 6.08 -8.87 1.67
N GLU A 106 7.37 -9.18 1.74
CA GLU A 106 8.32 -8.37 2.51
C GLU A 106 8.47 -6.95 1.95
N ILE A 107 8.48 -6.78 0.62
CA ILE A 107 8.47 -5.43 0.00
C ILE A 107 7.22 -4.65 0.42
N ARG A 108 6.05 -5.32 0.45
CA ARG A 108 4.81 -4.68 0.92
C ARG A 108 4.90 -4.28 2.39
N ARG A 109 5.51 -5.12 3.23
CA ARG A 109 5.65 -4.94 4.68
C ARG A 109 6.75 -3.95 5.08
N ASP A 110 7.63 -3.59 4.16
CA ASP A 110 8.68 -2.57 4.35
C ASP A 110 8.07 -1.15 4.41
N ASN A 111 7.37 -0.85 5.51
CA ASN A 111 6.78 0.45 5.78
C ASN A 111 6.71 0.77 7.29
N ALA A 112 6.56 2.05 7.60
CA ALA A 112 6.51 2.57 8.97
C ALA A 112 5.32 2.05 9.81
N LEU A 113 4.28 1.52 9.18
CA LEU A 113 3.13 0.95 9.88
C LEU A 113 3.48 -0.38 10.56
N ARG A 114 4.42 -1.14 9.99
CA ARG A 114 4.95 -2.38 10.61
C ARG A 114 5.49 -2.12 12.01
N ASP A 115 6.21 -1.03 12.20
CA ASP A 115 6.83 -0.68 13.49
C ASP A 115 5.79 -0.27 14.54
N ARG A 116 4.70 0.41 14.14
CA ARG A 116 3.59 0.78 15.04
C ARG A 116 2.71 -0.40 15.40
N MET A 117 2.55 -1.34 14.48
CA MET A 117 1.65 -2.49 14.61
C MET A 117 2.41 -3.77 14.96
N LYS A 118 3.46 -3.70 15.81
CA LYS A 118 4.16 -4.88 16.36
C LYS A 118 3.19 -5.77 17.15
N THR A 119 2.37 -6.53 16.44
CA THR A 119 1.65 -7.70 16.92
C THR A 119 2.56 -8.90 16.74
N GLU A 120 2.80 -9.63 17.84
CA GLU A 120 3.75 -10.73 18.02
C GLU A 120 3.51 -12.00 17.17
N LYS A 121 2.96 -11.89 15.95
CA LYS A 121 2.74 -13.02 15.06
C LYS A 121 3.29 -12.75 13.65
N ASP A 122 4.58 -12.45 13.57
CA ASP A 122 5.36 -12.74 12.36
C ASP A 122 5.92 -14.17 12.48
N THR A 123 5.02 -15.16 12.52
CA THR A 123 5.41 -16.54 12.24
C THR A 123 5.78 -16.58 10.76
N LYS A 124 7.08 -16.65 10.48
CA LYS A 124 7.60 -17.03 9.16
C LYS A 124 6.98 -18.39 8.81
N ASN A 125 5.95 -18.39 7.98
CA ASN A 125 5.40 -19.62 7.44
C ASN A 125 6.36 -20.13 6.36
N ASP A 126 6.54 -21.45 6.33
CA ASP A 126 7.38 -22.20 5.39
C ASP A 126 6.95 -22.07 3.90
N ASP A 127 5.90 -21.30 3.62
CA ASP A 127 5.35 -21.00 2.29
C ASP A 127 6.11 -19.87 1.54
N ASP A 128 7.31 -19.52 2.01
CA ASP A 128 8.13 -18.40 1.51
C ASP A 128 8.58 -18.56 0.05
N LYS A 129 8.44 -19.76 -0.53
CA LYS A 129 8.82 -20.11 -1.90
C LYS A 129 7.62 -20.36 -2.83
N ASN A 130 6.47 -19.76 -2.51
CA ASN A 130 5.30 -19.94 -3.34
C ASN A 130 5.32 -19.02 -4.58
N PHE A 131 5.16 -19.59 -5.78
CA PHE A 131 5.03 -18.88 -7.06
C PHE A 131 3.61 -18.92 -7.63
N ASP A 132 2.61 -19.20 -6.79
CA ASP A 132 1.19 -19.33 -7.20
C ASP A 132 0.67 -18.10 -7.96
N TYR A 133 1.19 -16.89 -7.70
CA TYR A 133 0.79 -15.67 -8.42
C TYR A 133 1.18 -15.66 -9.91
N LEU A 134 2.18 -16.44 -10.29
CA LEU A 134 2.60 -16.68 -11.68
C LEU A 134 1.90 -17.91 -12.26
N MET A 135 1.82 -18.99 -11.48
CA MET A 135 1.26 -20.26 -11.95
C MET A 135 -0.25 -20.21 -12.18
N ASN A 136 -0.98 -19.41 -11.40
CA ASN A 136 -2.43 -19.24 -11.54
C ASN A 136 -2.81 -18.26 -12.67
N MET A 137 -1.84 -17.77 -13.45
CA MET A 137 -2.14 -16.88 -14.57
C MET A 137 -2.88 -17.63 -15.68
N PRO A 138 -3.99 -17.09 -16.21
CA PRO A 138 -4.70 -17.70 -17.34
C PRO A 138 -3.80 -17.80 -18.56
N LEU A 139 -3.85 -18.91 -19.30
CA LEU A 139 -3.09 -19.07 -20.56
C LEU A 139 -3.38 -17.96 -21.58
N ALA A 140 -4.60 -17.40 -21.57
CA ALA A 140 -4.98 -16.27 -22.41
C ALA A 140 -4.20 -14.97 -22.11
N SER A 141 -3.54 -14.88 -20.95
CA SER A 141 -2.68 -13.74 -20.58
C SER A 141 -1.25 -13.85 -21.13
N LEU A 142 -0.89 -14.98 -21.76
CA LEU A 142 0.41 -15.21 -22.40
C LEU A 142 0.46 -14.64 -23.83
N THR A 143 -0.08 -13.44 -24.03
CA THR A 143 -0.04 -12.74 -25.32
C THR A 143 0.96 -11.58 -25.27
N THR A 144 1.48 -11.21 -26.43
CA THR A 144 2.37 -10.04 -26.58
C THR A 144 1.65 -8.73 -26.22
N GLU A 145 0.35 -8.66 -26.46
CA GLU A 145 -0.50 -7.53 -26.05
C GLU A 145 -0.52 -7.37 -24.54
N LYS A 146 -0.70 -8.47 -23.79
CA LYS A 146 -0.74 -8.39 -22.32
C LYS A 146 0.62 -8.06 -21.72
N LEU A 147 1.70 -8.52 -22.35
CA LEU A 147 3.06 -8.12 -21.99
C LEU A 147 3.27 -6.61 -22.13
N GLN A 148 2.81 -6.02 -23.24
CA GLN A 148 2.88 -4.57 -23.45
C GLN A 148 2.05 -3.81 -22.42
N GLU A 149 0.83 -4.27 -22.12
CA GLU A 149 -0.02 -3.67 -21.09
C GLU A 149 0.64 -3.71 -19.70
N LEU A 150 1.19 -4.86 -19.30
CA LEU A 150 1.89 -5.00 -18.02
C LEU A 150 3.13 -4.11 -17.92
N ASN A 151 3.89 -3.96 -19.00
CA ASN A 151 5.04 -3.06 -19.04
C ASN A 151 4.62 -1.59 -18.95
N GLN A 152 3.54 -1.19 -19.65
CA GLN A 152 3.00 0.16 -19.54
C GLN A 152 2.49 0.45 -18.13
N ASP A 153 1.81 -0.51 -17.51
CA ASP A 153 1.29 -0.33 -16.15
C ASP A 153 2.39 -0.32 -15.09
N ALA A 154 3.45 -1.13 -15.28
CA ALA A 154 4.65 -1.06 -14.46
C ALA A 154 5.30 0.32 -14.56
N GLU A 155 5.42 0.87 -15.77
CA GLU A 155 6.00 2.20 -15.98
C GLU A 155 5.14 3.32 -15.38
N LYS A 156 3.82 3.27 -15.56
CA LYS A 156 2.89 4.22 -14.92
C LYS A 156 3.03 4.20 -13.40
N LYS A 157 3.14 3.01 -12.80
CA LYS A 157 3.35 2.88 -11.34
C LYS A 157 4.71 3.38 -10.91
N ARG A 158 5.76 3.17 -11.70
CA ARG A 158 7.11 3.69 -11.44
C ARG A 158 7.11 5.22 -11.43
N ILE A 159 6.50 5.85 -12.44
CA ILE A 159 6.34 7.31 -12.52
C ILE A 159 5.51 7.83 -11.35
N SER A 160 4.42 7.12 -11.01
CA SER A 160 3.57 7.52 -9.89
C SER A 160 4.30 7.40 -8.55
N LEU A 161 5.16 6.39 -8.38
CA LEU A 161 6.02 6.24 -7.22
C LEU A 161 7.04 7.37 -7.11
N GLU A 162 7.70 7.75 -8.21
CA GLU A 162 8.61 8.91 -8.24
C GLU A 162 7.87 10.20 -7.85
N SER A 163 6.65 10.39 -8.37
CA SER A 163 5.82 11.53 -8.00
C SER A 163 5.45 11.53 -6.52
N LEU A 164 5.16 10.36 -5.95
CA LEU A 164 4.82 10.21 -4.53
C LEU A 164 6.04 10.44 -3.62
N GLN A 165 7.23 9.99 -4.04
CA GLN A 165 8.48 10.23 -3.30
C GLN A 165 8.76 11.73 -3.20
N ASN A 166 8.52 12.47 -4.28
CA ASN A 166 8.70 13.92 -4.35
C ASN A 166 7.66 14.70 -3.52
N LYS A 167 6.44 14.17 -3.34
CA LYS A 167 5.41 14.79 -2.51
C LYS A 167 5.72 14.62 -1.02
N THR A 168 5.57 15.67 -0.22
CA THR A 168 5.71 15.53 1.25
C THR A 168 4.43 15.01 1.90
N ALA A 169 4.51 14.57 3.15
CA ALA A 169 3.32 14.19 3.93
C ALA A 169 2.36 15.38 4.13
N GLU A 170 2.90 16.59 4.19
CA GLU A 170 2.11 17.83 4.27
C GLU A 170 1.37 18.11 2.97
N ASP A 171 2.02 17.92 1.81
CA ASP A 171 1.38 18.10 0.50
C ASP A 171 0.24 17.09 0.30
N LEU A 172 0.44 15.83 0.71
CA LEU A 172 -0.62 14.83 0.68
C LEU A 172 -1.81 15.23 1.55
N TRP A 173 -1.57 15.87 2.69
CA TRP A 173 -2.65 16.36 3.54
C TRP A 173 -3.35 17.55 2.91
N ARG A 174 -2.62 18.50 2.30
CA ARG A 174 -3.21 19.63 1.58
C ARG A 174 -4.07 19.16 0.40
N ASP A 175 -3.59 18.23 -0.41
CA ASP A 175 -4.33 17.63 -1.53
C ASP A 175 -5.67 17.02 -1.05
N ASP A 176 -5.66 16.32 0.09
CA ASP A 176 -6.88 15.76 0.68
C ASP A 176 -7.84 16.85 1.18
N LEU A 177 -7.33 17.94 1.76
CA LEU A 177 -8.14 19.07 2.22
C LEU A 177 -8.78 19.81 1.05
N ASP A 178 -8.03 20.05 -0.03
CA ASP A 178 -8.55 20.65 -1.27
C ASP A 178 -9.62 19.76 -1.91
N SER A 179 -9.41 18.44 -1.88
CA SER A 179 -10.39 17.47 -2.39
C SER A 179 -11.67 17.47 -1.55
N LEU A 180 -11.54 17.60 -0.23
CA LEU A 180 -12.67 17.72 0.69
C LEU A 180 -13.43 19.03 0.47
N GLU A 181 -12.74 20.15 0.28
CA GLU A 181 -13.34 21.45 0.00
C GLU A 181 -14.13 21.44 -1.31
N ARG A 182 -13.61 20.79 -2.36
CA ARG A 182 -14.33 20.66 -3.64
C ARG A 182 -15.57 19.77 -3.56
N ALA A 183 -15.63 18.86 -2.59
CA ALA A 183 -16.73 17.91 -2.43
C ALA A 183 -17.82 18.42 -1.48
N LEU A 184 -17.54 19.46 -0.69
CA LEU A 184 -18.47 20.15 0.21
C LEU A 184 -19.28 21.22 -0.52
#